data_AF-A0A151SS67-F1
#
_entry.id   AF-A0A151SS67-F1
#
_cell.length_a   1.000
_cell.length_b   1.000
_cell.length_c   1.000
_cell.angle_alpha   90.00
_cell.angle_beta   90.00
_cell.angle_gamma   90.00
#
_symmetry.space_group_name_H-M   'P 1'
#
loop_
_entity.id
_entity.type
_entity.pdbx_description
1 polymer ?
#
loop_
_entity_poly.entity_id
_entity_poly.type
_entity_poly.pdbx_seq_one_letter_code
_entity_poly.pdbx_strand_id
1 'polypeptide(L)' 'MVDKVRIKACIVAEACKQRMTQRFNSNLSKRSFKERDLVWRVLGSDRRNLREGKLAANWDGPFRI' A
#
# COMPACT_ATOMS: atom_id res chain seq x y z
N MET A 1 -30.33 -18.40 -4.71
CA MET A 1 -29.62 -18.89 -3.51
C MET A 1 -28.14 -18.52 -3.50
N VAL A 2 -27.45 -18.55 -4.65
CA VAL A 2 -26.02 -18.20 -4.81
C VAL A 2 -25.68 -16.79 -4.31
N ASP A 3 -26.53 -15.79 -4.54
CA ASP A 3 -26.24 -14.41 -4.14
C ASP A 3 -26.11 -14.22 -2.63
N LYS A 4 -26.96 -14.91 -1.85
CA LYS A 4 -26.87 -14.87 -0.37
C LYS A 4 -25.56 -15.45 0.14
N VAL A 5 -25.06 -16.51 -0.52
CA VAL A 5 -23.76 -17.12 -0.20
C VAL A 5 -22.62 -16.17 -0.60
N ARG A 6 -22.71 -15.57 -1.78
CA ARG A 6 -21.72 -14.60 -2.28
C ARG A 6 -21.61 -13.37 -1.37
N ILE A 7 -22.73 -12.80 -0.94
CA ILE A 7 -22.75 -11.64 -0.03
C ILE A 7 -22.06 -12.00 1.29
N LYS A 8 -22.39 -13.14 1.89
CA LYS A 8 -21.75 -13.60 3.13
C LYS A 8 -20.24 -13.79 2.94
N ALA A 9 -19.82 -14.38 1.82
CA ALA A 9 -18.40 -14.54 1.50
C ALA A 9 -17.68 -13.18 1.33
N CYS A 10 -18.30 -12.20 0.66
CA CYS A 10 -17.74 -10.85 0.54
C CYS A 10 -17.54 -10.20 1.91
N ILE A 11 -18.54 -10.27 2.81
CA ILE A 11 -18.44 -9.70 4.17
C ILE A 11 -17.25 -10.31 4.93
N VAL A 12 -17.09 -11.65 4.87
CA VAL A 12 -15.97 -12.33 5.54
C VAL A 12 -14.62 -11.90 4.94
N ALA A 13 -14.53 -11.80 3.61
CA ALA A 13 -13.32 -11.37 2.93
C ALA A 13 -12.95 -9.92 3.29
N GLU A 14 -13.93 -9.02 3.33
CA GLU A 14 -13.74 -7.62 3.73
C GLU A 14 -13.31 -7.51 5.19
N ALA A 15 -13.95 -8.24 6.10
CA ALA A 15 -13.57 -8.27 7.51
C ALA A 15 -12.13 -8.79 7.70
N CYS A 16 -11.73 -9.81 6.92
CA CYS A 16 -10.37 -10.32 6.92
C CYS A 16 -9.37 -9.25 6.44
N LYS A 17 -9.67 -8.58 5.31
CA LYS A 17 -8.85 -7.48 4.78
C LYS A 17 -8.71 -6.35 5.80
N GLN A 18 -9.80 -5.94 6.46
CA GLN A 18 -9.77 -4.89 7.48
C GLN A 18 -8.90 -5.29 8.67
N ARG A 19 -9.02 -6.52 9.17
CA ARG A 19 -8.21 -7.03 10.28
C ARG A 19 -6.72 -7.01 9.94
N MET A 20 -6.34 -7.42 8.72
CA MET A 20 -4.95 -7.38 8.26
C MET A 20 -4.43 -5.94 8.19
N THR A 21 -5.20 -5.02 7.63
CA THR A 21 -4.83 -3.59 7.55
C THR A 21 -4.67 -2.97 8.93
N GLN A 22 -5.57 -3.25 9.88
CA GLN A 22 -5.47 -2.74 11.24
C GLN A 22 -4.19 -3.21 11.95
N ARG A 23 -3.88 -4.51 11.86
CA ARG A 23 -2.67 -5.09 12.46
C ARG A 23 -1.38 -4.51 11.86
N PHE A 24 -1.38 -4.27 10.55
CA PHE A 24 -0.24 -3.63 9.91
C PHE A 24 -0.09 -2.17 10.36
N ASN A 25 -1.18 -1.41 10.28
CA ASN A 25 -1.19 0.01 10.60
C ASN A 25 -0.91 0.32 12.06
N SER A 26 -1.27 -0.58 13.00
CA SER A 26 -0.98 -0.39 14.43
C SER A 26 0.52 -0.40 14.74
N ASN A 27 1.33 -1.07 13.91
CA ASN A 27 2.78 -1.11 14.06
C ASN A 27 3.49 0.01 13.28
N LEU A 28 2.76 0.82 12.52
CA LEU A 28 3.34 1.95 11.79
C LEU A 28 3.53 3.13 12.74
N SER A 29 4.79 3.51 12.95
CA SER A 29 5.11 4.80 13.56
C SER A 29 4.90 5.91 12.53
N LYS A 30 3.95 6.81 12.81
CA LYS A 30 3.72 7.99 11.96
C LYS A 30 4.90 8.94 12.12
N ARG A 31 5.65 9.16 11.05
CA ARG A 31 6.71 10.17 11.01
C ARG A 31 6.11 11.53 10.64
N SER A 32 6.45 12.57 11.40
CA SER A 32 6.21 13.95 10.98
C SER A 32 7.34 14.39 10.04
N PHE A 33 6.96 15.09 8.98
CA PHE A 33 7.90 15.67 8.03
C PHE A 33 7.96 17.18 8.22
N LYS A 34 9.13 17.77 7.97
CA LYS A 34 9.36 19.21 7.98
C LYS A 34 9.74 19.68 6.57
N GLU A 35 9.52 20.96 6.31
CA GLU A 35 9.99 21.59 5.08
C GLU A 35 11.49 21.30 4.90
N ARG A 36 11.88 20.95 3.66
CA ARG A 36 13.25 20.54 3.27
C ARG A 36 13.68 19.14 3.69
N ASP A 37 12.85 18.37 4.42
CA ASP A 37 13.12 16.94 4.64
C ASP A 37 13.16 16.21 3.30
N LEU A 38 14.14 15.31 3.15
CA LEU A 38 14.24 14.45 1.97
C LEU A 38 13.43 13.17 2.17
N VAL A 39 12.59 12.86 1.19
CA VAL A 39 11.73 11.69 1.18
C VAL A 39 11.80 10.96 -0.15
N TRP A 40 11.61 9.64 -0.10
CA TRP A 40 11.35 8.82 -1.28
C TRP A 40 9.86 8.61 -1.47
N ARG A 41 9.41 8.51 -2.72
CA ARG A 41 8.01 8.24 -3.05
C ARG A 41 7.88 6.83 -3.59
N VAL A 42 6.82 6.11 -3.19
CA VAL A 42 6.50 4.80 -3.79
C VAL A 42 6.19 5.00 -5.26
N LEU A 43 6.89 4.30 -6.13
CA LEU A 43 6.54 4.21 -7.54
C LEU A 43 5.49 3.12 -7.73
N GLY A 44 4.30 3.52 -8.16
CA GLY A 44 3.21 2.60 -8.51
C GLY A 44 3.65 1.59 -9.58
N SER A 45 3.00 0.43 -9.62
CA SER A 45 3.28 -0.62 -10.62
C SER A 45 3.16 -0.13 -12.07
N ASP A 46 2.30 0.85 -12.30
CA ASP A 46 2.05 1.54 -13.56
C ASP A 46 3.18 2.51 -13.97
N ARG A 47 3.94 3.02 -13.01
CA ARG A 47 5.02 3.98 -13.21
C ARG A 47 6.41 3.37 -13.22
N ARG A 48 6.52 2.07 -12.92
CA ARG A 48 7.79 1.34 -12.95
C ARG A 48 8.26 1.17 -14.40
N ASN A 49 9.53 1.44 -14.64
CA ASN A 49 10.15 1.23 -15.94
C ASN A 49 10.27 -0.27 -16.22
N LEU A 50 9.52 -0.77 -17.21
CA LEU A 50 9.53 -2.20 -17.55
C LEU A 50 10.93 -2.72 -17.94
N ARG A 51 11.83 -1.83 -18.39
CA ARG A 51 13.20 -2.21 -18.77
C ARG A 51 14.08 -2.58 -17.57
N GLU A 52 13.78 -2.06 -16.39
CA GLU A 52 14.54 -2.31 -15.16
C GLU A 52 14.17 -3.66 -14.52
N GLY A 53 13.09 -4.28 -14.99
CA GLY A 53 12.67 -5.62 -14.59
C GLY A 53 12.06 -5.68 -13.19
N LYS A 54 11.83 -6.91 -12.71
CA LYS A 54 11.08 -7.19 -11.47
C LYS A 54 11.78 -6.71 -10.20
N LEU A 55 13.11 -6.61 -10.23
CA LEU A 55 13.96 -6.27 -9.08
C LEU A 55 14.35 -4.79 -9.05
N ALA A 56 13.75 -3.97 -9.93
CA ALA A 56 13.89 -2.53 -9.88
C ALA A 56 13.37 -1.97 -8.55
N ALA A 57 13.97 -0.85 -8.11
CA ALA A 57 13.47 -0.13 -6.95
C ALA A 57 12.01 0.29 -7.17
N ASN A 58 11.16 0.09 -6.17
CA ASN A 58 9.78 0.56 -6.17
C ASN A 58 9.65 1.97 -5.59
N TRP A 59 10.74 2.75 -5.57
CA TRP A 59 10.78 4.11 -5.03
C TRP A 59 11.60 5.01 -5.95
N ASP A 60 11.23 6.29 -6.02
CA ASP A 60 11.97 7.31 -6.77
C ASP A 60 12.39 8.51 -5.89
N GLY A 61 13.32 9.30 -6.43
CA GLY A 61 13.80 10.54 -5.83
C GLY A 61 14.93 10.38 -4.83
N PRO A 62 15.49 11.50 -4.39
CA PRO A 62 14.94 12.14 -3.20
C PRO A 62 14.15 13.41 -3.54
N PHE A 63 12.98 13.56 -2.92
CA PHE A 63 12.13 14.75 -3.02
C PHE A 63 12.22 15.54 -1.73
N ARG A 64 12.02 16.86 -1.81
CA ARG A 64 11.77 17.70 -0.63
C ARG A 64 10.28 17.76 -0.36
N ILE A 65 9.91 17.62 0.92
CA ILE A 65 8.56 17.89 1.43
C ILE A 65 8.18 19.35 1.18
#